data_AF-A0A4R5VZU9-F1
#
_entry.id   AF-A0A4R5VZU9-F1
#
_cell.length_a   1.000
_cell.length_b   1.000
_cell.length_c   1.000
_cell.angle_alpha   90.00
_cell.angle_beta   90.00
_cell.angle_gamma   90.00
#
_symmetry.space_group_name_H-M   'P 1'
#
loop_
_entity.id
_entity.type
_entity.pdbx_description
1 polymer ?
#
loop_
_entity_poly.entity_id
_entity_poly.type
_entity_poly.pdbx_seq_one_letter_code
_entity_poly.pdbx_strand_id
1 'polypeptide(L)'
;MMVLKESGIQQIDLKATHWLVGIQGETIQQPTGYYHWKVSIYPSNYEGSFNWNHPFYSSDLMQSMDCAIDLAKTFIVSCENDELSPSTIKEKIS
;
A
#
# COMPACT_ATOMS: atom_id res chain seq x y z
N MET A 1 -19.71 -4.31 29.48
CA MET A 1 -18.33 -4.41 28.96
C MET A 1 -18.40 -3.96 27.50
N MET A 2 -17.93 -2.75 27.18
CA MET A 2 -18.00 -2.22 25.81
C MET A 2 -17.04 -3.00 24.92
N VAL A 3 -17.56 -3.62 23.86
CA VAL A 3 -16.75 -4.26 22.82
C VAL A 3 -16.43 -3.16 21.81
N LEU A 4 -15.22 -2.60 21.88
CA LEU A 4 -14.76 -1.62 20.91
C LEU A 4 -14.55 -2.32 19.57
N LYS A 5 -15.36 -1.91 18.60
CA LYS A 5 -15.29 -2.36 17.20
C LYS A 5 -14.12 -1.62 16.54
N GLU A 6 -12.90 -2.05 16.82
CA GLU A 6 -11.71 -1.44 16.27
C GLU A 6 -11.62 -1.73 14.76
N SER A 7 -11.63 -0.64 14.02
CA SER A 7 -11.71 -0.61 12.57
C SER A 7 -10.32 -0.91 11.99
N GLY A 8 -10.12 -2.13 11.49
CA GLY A 8 -9.24 -2.43 10.35
C GLY A 8 -7.75 -2.10 10.44
N ILE A 9 -7.15 -1.97 11.63
CA ILE A 9 -5.70 -2.03 11.73
C ILE A 9 -5.33 -3.51 11.86
N GLN A 10 -5.08 -4.15 10.73
CA GLN A 10 -4.59 -5.53 10.73
C GLN A 10 -3.22 -5.54 11.39
N GLN A 11 -3.12 -6.41 12.39
CA GLN A 11 -1.94 -6.69 13.19
C GLN A 11 -0.72 -6.78 12.27
N ILE A 12 0.15 -5.76 12.29
CA ILE A 12 1.47 -5.85 11.66
C ILE A 12 2.11 -7.07 12.32
N ASP A 13 2.31 -8.14 11.54
CA ASP A 13 3.04 -9.29 12.05
C ASP A 13 4.37 -8.74 12.53
N LEU A 14 4.69 -8.93 13.82
CA LEU A 14 5.90 -8.43 14.49
C LEU A 14 7.21 -8.97 13.84
N LYS A 15 7.08 -9.67 12.72
CA LYS A 15 8.12 -10.30 11.90
C LYS A 15 8.31 -9.62 10.53
N ALA A 16 7.61 -8.53 10.24
CA ALA A 16 7.90 -7.75 9.05
C ALA A 16 9.34 -7.20 9.15
N THR A 17 10.17 -7.53 8.18
CA THR A 17 11.59 -7.10 8.13
C THR A 17 11.88 -6.23 6.92
N HIS A 18 11.03 -6.30 5.89
CA HIS A 18 11.16 -5.53 4.66
C HIS A 18 9.77 -5.08 4.21
N TRP A 19 9.74 -4.08 3.34
CA TRP A 19 8.54 -3.60 2.68
C TRP A 19 8.64 -3.86 1.18
N LEU A 20 7.58 -4.42 0.59
CA LEU A 20 7.43 -4.49 -0.86
C LEU A 20 6.49 -3.39 -1.31
N VAL A 21 7.01 -2.45 -2.10
CA VAL A 21 6.22 -1.40 -2.76
C VAL A 21 5.94 -1.83 -4.20
N GLY A 22 4.69 -2.17 -4.49
CA GLY A 22 4.25 -2.66 -5.79
C GLY A 22 3.38 -1.65 -6.54
N ILE A 23 3.64 -1.46 -7.82
CA ILE A 23 2.76 -0.74 -8.75
C ILE A 23 1.88 -1.77 -9.46
N GLN A 24 0.57 -1.64 -9.35
CA GLN A 24 -0.40 -2.60 -9.88
C GLN A 24 -1.31 -1.91 -10.88
N GLY A 25 -1.41 -2.48 -12.08
CA GLY A 25 -2.37 -2.06 -13.09
C GLY A 25 -3.70 -2.78 -12.91
N GLU A 26 -4.80 -2.04 -12.86
CA GLU A 26 -6.16 -2.56 -12.87
C GLU A 26 -6.89 -2.10 -14.12
N THR A 27 -7.49 -3.06 -14.82
CA THR A 27 -8.36 -2.77 -15.96
C THR A 27 -9.69 -2.26 -15.45
N ILE A 28 -10.08 -1.06 -15.87
CA ILE A 28 -11.45 -0.60 -15.66
C ILE A 28 -12.30 -1.21 -16.77
N GLN A 29 -13.48 -1.73 -16.42
CA GLN A 29 -14.44 -2.24 -17.39
C GLN A 29 -15.00 -1.07 -18.22
N GLN A 30 -14.24 -0.63 -19.21
CA GLN A 30 -14.64 0.33 -20.24
C GLN A 30 -14.18 -0.22 -21.60
N PRO A 31 -14.89 0.12 -22.69
CA PRO A 31 -14.71 -0.53 -24.00
C PRO A 31 -13.32 -0.38 -24.64
N THR A 32 -12.41 0.36 -24.03
CA THR A 32 -11.16 0.85 -24.60
C THR A 32 -9.94 0.59 -23.71
N GLY A 33 -9.84 -0.56 -23.03
CA GLY A 33 -8.55 -1.10 -22.57
C GLY A 33 -7.64 -0.17 -21.73
N TYR A 34 -8.22 0.80 -21.01
CA TYR A 34 -7.46 1.73 -20.17
C TYR A 34 -7.11 1.06 -18.83
N TYR A 35 -5.84 1.18 -18.45
CA TYR A 35 -5.33 0.75 -17.16
C TYR A 35 -5.28 1.93 -16.22
N HIS A 36 -5.86 1.77 -15.03
CA HIS A 36 -5.51 2.59 -13.89
C HIS A 36 -4.44 1.89 -13.06
N TRP A 37 -3.66 2.68 -12.34
CA TRP A 37 -2.52 2.22 -11.58
C TRP A 37 -2.71 2.55 -10.12
N LYS A 38 -2.36 1.64 -9.22
CA LYS A 38 -2.29 1.91 -7.78
C LYS A 38 -0.94 1.48 -7.24
N VAL A 39 -0.56 2.06 -6.11
CA VAL A 39 0.60 1.63 -5.34
C VAL A 39 0.11 0.86 -4.12
N SER A 40 0.64 -0.35 -3.92
CA SER A 40 0.34 -1.17 -2.75
C SER A 40 1.61 -1.52 -2.00
N ILE A 41 1.54 -1.48 -0.67
CA ILE A 41 2.66 -1.79 0.23
C ILE A 41 2.32 -3.08 0.96
N TYR A 42 3.26 -4.02 0.94
CA TYR A 42 3.14 -5.30 1.61
C TYR A 42 4.26 -5.47 2.63
N PRO A 43 3.95 -5.95 3.84
CA PRO A 43 4.97 -6.38 4.76
C PRO A 43 5.56 -7.70 4.25
N SER A 44 6.89 -7.80 4.28
CA SER A 44 7.64 -8.99 3.90
C SER A 44 8.38 -9.55 5.10
N ASN A 45 8.43 -10.89 5.19
CA ASN A 45 9.21 -11.58 6.21
C ASN A 45 10.72 -11.59 5.86
N TYR A 46 11.54 -12.16 6.74
CA TYR A 46 13.01 -12.22 6.56
C TYR A 46 13.47 -13.01 5.33
N GLU A 47 12.61 -13.86 4.78
CA GLU A 47 12.85 -14.62 3.54
C GLU A 47 12.42 -13.83 2.29
N GLY A 48 11.92 -12.59 2.46
CA GLY A 48 11.37 -11.77 1.37
C GLY A 48 9.99 -12.21 0.88
N SER A 49 9.33 -13.12 1.59
CA SER A 49 7.97 -13.57 1.25
C SER A 49 6.93 -12.56 1.72
N PHE A 50 5.92 -12.30 0.88
CA PHE A 50 4.82 -11.37 1.16
C PHE A 50 3.46 -11.97 0.78
N ASN A 51 2.39 -11.49 1.40
CA ASN A 51 1.03 -11.95 1.12
C ASN A 51 0.32 -10.96 0.18
N TRP A 52 0.28 -11.29 -1.10
CA TRP A 52 -0.34 -10.46 -2.15
C TRP A 52 -1.85 -10.19 -1.94
N ASN A 53 -2.55 -11.03 -1.18
CA ASN A 53 -3.97 -10.84 -0.87
C ASN A 53 -4.23 -9.82 0.25
N HIS A 54 -3.20 -9.47 1.02
CA HIS A 54 -3.32 -8.63 2.22
C HIS A 54 -2.28 -7.51 2.19
N PRO A 55 -2.51 -6.46 1.38
CA PRO A 55 -1.68 -5.26 1.44
C PRO A 55 -1.84 -4.57 2.79
N PHE A 56 -0.72 -4.04 3.32
CA PHE A 56 -0.75 -3.12 4.45
C PHE A 56 -1.35 -1.78 4.06
N TYR A 57 -1.10 -1.35 2.82
CA TYR A 57 -1.68 -0.15 2.24
C TYR A 57 -1.93 -0.34 0.75
N SER A 58 -2.99 0.28 0.25
CA SER A 58 -3.22 0.49 -1.18
C SER A 58 -3.68 1.92 -1.40
N SER A 59 -3.07 2.59 -2.38
CA SER A 59 -3.52 3.91 -2.82
C SER A 59 -4.81 3.83 -3.62
N ASP A 60 -5.41 4.99 -3.86
CA ASP A 60 -6.43 5.14 -4.89
C ASP A 60 -5.87 4.83 -6.29
N LEU A 61 -6.79 4.57 -7.22
CA LEU A 61 -6.50 4.35 -8.62
C LEU A 61 -6.12 5.67 -9.32
N MET A 62 -4.97 5.66 -9.98
CA MET A 62 -4.39 6.76 -10.73
C MET A 62 -4.48 6.49 -12.23
N GLN A 63 -4.71 7.53 -13.03
CA GLN A 63 -4.87 7.36 -14.49
C GLN A 63 -3.55 7.18 -15.24
N SER A 64 -2.44 7.62 -14.64
CA SER A 64 -1.11 7.58 -15.26
C SER A 64 -0.16 6.69 -14.46
N MET A 65 0.63 5.89 -15.18
CA MET A 65 1.70 5.08 -14.59
C MET A 65 2.78 5.97 -13.96
N ASP A 66 3.09 7.12 -14.57
CA ASP A 66 4.09 8.06 -14.04
C ASP A 66 3.70 8.57 -12.65
N CYS A 67 2.42 8.88 -12.45
CA CYS A 67 1.91 9.28 -11.14
C CYS A 67 2.07 8.17 -10.10
N ALA A 68 1.83 6.92 -10.48
CA ALA A 68 2.02 5.78 -9.59
C ALA A 68 3.51 5.52 -9.28
N ILE A 69 4.41 5.73 -10.24
CA ILE A 69 5.86 5.64 -10.04
C ILE A 69 6.34 6.70 -9.05
N ASP A 70 5.91 7.94 -9.22
CA ASP A 70 6.33 9.03 -8.34
C ASP A 70 5.77 8.83 -6.92
N LEU A 71 4.52 8.37 -6.79
CA LEU A 71 3.96 7.98 -5.50
C LEU A 71 4.76 6.84 -4.85
N ALA A 72 5.11 5.79 -5.62
CA ALA A 72 5.89 4.67 -5.12
C ALA A 72 7.27 5.11 -4.61
N LYS A 73 7.96 6.04 -5.30
CA LYS A 73 9.23 6.61 -4.81
C LYS A 73 9.06 7.28 -3.46
N THR A 74 7.96 8.01 -3.24
CA THR A 74 7.72 8.63 -1.92
C THR A 74 7.54 7.59 -0.82
N PHE A 75 6.85 6.48 -1.12
CA PHE A 75 6.70 5.39 -0.16
C PHE A 75 7.99 4.66 0.11
N ILE A 76 8.85 4.44 -0.87
CA ILE A 76 10.18 3.83 -0.67
C ILE A 76 10.98 4.64 0.36
N VAL A 77 11.02 5.97 0.21
CA VAL A 77 11.70 6.85 1.18
C VAL A 77 11.09 6.71 2.58
N SER A 78 9.76 6.68 2.69
CA SER A 78 9.10 6.46 3.99
C SER A 78 9.35 5.06 4.57
N CYS A 79 9.49 4.02 3.73
CA CYS A 79 9.85 2.66 4.17
C CYS A 79 11.27 2.63 4.74
N GLU A 80 12.22 3.28 4.05
CA GLU A 80 13.63 3.31 4.46
C GLU A 80 13.83 4.05 5.79
N ASN A 81 13.01 5.06 6.06
CA ASN A 81 13.04 5.82 7.31
C ASN A 81 12.18 5.22 8.44
N ASP A 82 11.54 4.06 8.20
CA ASP A 82 10.58 3.41 9.12
C ASP A 82 9.41 4.33 9.53
N GLU A 83 9.00 5.23 8.63
CA GLU A 83 7.95 6.23 8.84
C GLU A 83 6.56 5.76 8.34
N LEU A 84 6.43 4.48 8.00
CA LEU A 84 5.16 3.87 7.63
C LEU A 84 4.28 3.63 8.86
N SER A 85 3.77 4.70 9.44
CA SER A 85 2.74 4.61 10.47
C SER A 85 1.33 4.58 9.84
N PRO A 86 0.37 3.84 10.41
CA PRO A 86 -1.04 3.88 9.97
C PRO A 86 -1.64 5.30 9.98
N SER A 87 -1.07 6.21 10.78
CA SER A 87 -1.47 7.61 10.91
C SER A 87 -0.89 8.48 9.79
N THR A 88 0.38 8.29 9.44
CA THR A 88 1.08 9.04 8.37
C THR A 88 0.43 8.80 7.00
N ILE A 89 -0.10 7.59 6.79
CA ILE A 89 -0.77 7.19 5.55
C ILE A 89 -2.15 7.87 5.40
N LYS A 90 -2.78 8.26 6.50
CA LYS A 90 -4.10 8.94 6.50
C LYS A 90 -4.01 10.46 6.34
N GLU A 91 -2.90 11.10 6.68
CA GLU A 91 -2.81 12.57 6.71
C GLU A 91 -2.45 13.22 5.37
N LYS A 92 -2.07 12.44 4.35
CA LYS A 92 -1.71 12.97 3.01
C LYS A 92 -2.91 13.23 2.08
N ILE A 93 -4.10 13.37 2.66
CA ILE A 93 -5.33 13.83 2.01
C ILE A 93 -5.86 15.05 2.78
N SER A 94 -5.32 16.24 2.45
CA SER A 94 -6.01 17.53 2.61
C SER A 94 -5.73 18.41 1.40
#